data_AF-A0A1V5WEC0-F1
#
_entry.id   AF-A0A1V5WEC0-F1
#
_cell.length_a   1.000
_cell.length_b   1.000
_cell.length_c   1.000
_cell.angle_alpha   90.00
_cell.angle_beta   90.00
_cell.angle_gamma   90.00
#
_symmetry.space_group_name_H-M   'P 1'
#
loop_
_entity.id
_entity.type
_entity.pdbx_description
1 polymer ?
#
loop_
_entity_poly.entity_id
_entity_poly.type
_entity_poly.pdbx_seq_one_letter_code
_entity_poly.pdbx_strand_id
1 'polypeptide(L)'
;MQAGGQQALFEGGSAYPVTMTAIFRGYCLFRFEADRTNREERYYQKSEQLTVQAKNGIRIWASNGNAVKIQMIAGGKTVDLPLSRPGEVIVRDLKWIRDEETGRFKFVVLDID
;
A
#
# COMPACT_ATOMS: atom_id res chain seq x y z
N MET A 1 -7.53 -1.84 23.88
CA MET A 1 -6.96 -2.59 22.74
C MET A 1 -7.18 -1.72 21.52
N GLN A 2 -6.20 -0.93 21.09
CA GLN A 2 -6.32 -0.15 19.86
C GLN A 2 -6.27 -1.13 18.69
N ALA A 3 -7.33 -1.21 17.91
CA ALA A 3 -7.32 -1.92 16.64
C ALA A 3 -6.24 -1.27 15.76
N GLY A 4 -5.37 -2.08 15.17
CA GLY A 4 -4.34 -1.62 14.23
C GLY A 4 -4.94 -0.64 13.22
N GLY A 5 -4.28 0.50 13.02
CA GLY A 5 -4.84 1.68 12.39
C GLY A 5 -5.36 1.43 10.98
N GLN A 6 -6.66 1.27 10.84
CA GLN A 6 -7.31 1.15 9.54
C GLN A 6 -7.57 2.55 8.96
N GLN A 7 -6.85 2.91 7.89
CA GLN A 7 -7.06 4.17 7.18
C GLN A 7 -7.73 3.92 5.83
N ALA A 8 -8.88 4.55 5.57
CA ALA A 8 -9.49 4.55 4.23
C ALA A 8 -8.87 5.66 3.36
N LEU A 9 -8.45 5.31 2.15
CA LEU A 9 -7.84 6.23 1.18
C LEU A 9 -8.80 6.63 0.06
N PHE A 10 -9.62 5.68 -0.39
CA PHE A 10 -10.57 5.87 -1.49
C PHE A 10 -11.92 5.22 -1.17
N GLU A 11 -12.97 5.70 -1.83
CA GLU A 11 -14.33 5.14 -1.73
C GLU A 11 -14.96 5.06 -3.12
N GLY A 12 -15.88 4.11 -3.32
CA GLY A 12 -16.59 3.91 -4.58
C GLY A 12 -17.84 3.06 -4.44
N GLY A 13 -18.66 3.01 -5.50
CA GLY A 13 -19.78 2.07 -5.60
C GLY A 13 -19.35 0.62 -5.90
N SER A 14 -18.13 0.43 -6.39
CA SER A 14 -17.48 -0.86 -6.62
C SER A 14 -15.98 -0.73 -6.38
N ALA A 15 -15.28 -1.85 -6.24
CA ALA A 15 -13.82 -1.87 -6.36
C ALA A 15 -13.40 -1.46 -7.78
N TYR A 16 -12.28 -0.74 -7.89
CA TYR A 16 -11.71 -0.31 -9.16
C TYR A 16 -10.18 -0.36 -9.13
N PRO A 17 -9.52 -0.37 -10.31
CA PRO A 17 -8.06 -0.46 -10.37
C PRO A 17 -7.37 0.67 -9.60
N VAL A 18 -6.31 0.29 -8.90
CA VAL A 18 -5.42 1.17 -8.15
C VAL A 18 -4.00 1.03 -8.68
N THR A 19 -3.25 2.11 -8.62
CA THR A 19 -1.81 2.11 -8.90
C THR A 19 -1.06 2.51 -7.65
N MET A 20 -0.05 1.74 -7.27
CA MET A 20 0.91 2.11 -6.24
C MET A 20 2.21 2.56 -6.91
N THR A 21 2.74 3.68 -6.46
CA THR A 21 4.09 4.13 -6.78
C THR A 21 4.92 4.16 -5.50
N ALA A 22 5.98 3.36 -5.47
CA ALA A 22 6.98 3.36 -4.40
C ALA A 22 8.23 4.10 -4.88
N ILE A 23 8.61 5.17 -4.17
CA ILE A 23 9.79 5.99 -4.45
C ILE A 23 10.79 5.78 -3.32
N PHE A 24 11.95 5.22 -3.65
CA PHE A 24 12.95 4.84 -2.66
C PHE A 24 13.87 6.01 -2.33
N ARG A 25 13.98 6.33 -1.05
CA ARG A 25 14.81 7.42 -0.50
C ARG A 25 16.16 6.93 0.03
N GLY A 26 16.32 5.62 0.14
CA GLY A 26 17.52 4.94 0.60
C GLY A 26 17.43 3.45 0.29
N TYR A 27 18.35 2.68 0.85
CA TYR A 27 18.37 1.23 0.66
C TYR A 27 17.19 0.55 1.36
N CYS A 28 16.45 -0.27 0.63
CA CYS A 28 15.30 -1.00 1.15
C CYS A 28 15.14 -2.33 0.40
N LEU A 29 15.21 -3.45 1.12
CA LEU A 29 14.60 -4.69 0.63
C LEU A 29 13.08 -4.49 0.63
N PHE A 30 12.48 -4.57 -0.56
CA PHE A 30 11.06 -4.35 -0.76
C PHE A 30 10.44 -5.56 -1.46
N ARG A 31 9.29 -5.97 -0.98
CA ARG A 31 8.46 -7.02 -1.57
C ARG A 31 7.09 -6.47 -1.86
N PHE A 32 6.48 -6.95 -2.91
CA PHE A 32 5.07 -6.71 -3.17
C PHE A 32 4.39 -7.94 -3.74
N GLU A 33 3.09 -8.01 -3.54
CA GLU A 33 2.20 -9.02 -4.10
C GLU A 33 0.92 -8.29 -4.52
N ALA A 34 0.64 -8.25 -5.83
CA ALA A 34 -0.56 -7.63 -6.36
C ALA A 34 -1.61 -8.71 -6.65
N ASP A 35 -2.86 -8.47 -6.22
CA ASP A 35 -4.01 -9.33 -6.52
C ASP A 35 -3.83 -10.83 -6.20
N ARG A 36 -3.05 -11.13 -5.14
CA ARG A 36 -2.70 -12.51 -4.72
C ARG A 36 -2.00 -13.33 -5.81
N THR A 37 -1.24 -12.65 -6.67
CA THR A 37 -0.40 -13.27 -7.69
C THR A 37 1.00 -13.55 -7.13
N ASN A 38 2.02 -13.65 -8.00
CA ASN A 38 3.39 -13.90 -7.56
C ASN A 38 3.90 -12.76 -6.69
N ARG A 39 4.62 -13.14 -5.63
CA ARG A 39 5.37 -12.21 -4.80
C ARG A 39 6.68 -11.88 -5.49
N GLU A 40 6.91 -10.61 -5.72
CA GLU A 40 8.16 -10.10 -6.23
C GLU A 40 8.98 -9.51 -5.08
N GLU A 41 10.27 -9.80 -5.06
CA GLU A 41 11.23 -9.29 -4.08
C GLU A 41 12.42 -8.67 -4.81
N ARG A 42 12.80 -7.46 -4.41
CA ARG A 42 13.99 -6.81 -4.92
C ARG A 42 14.58 -5.83 -3.89
N TYR A 43 15.90 -5.68 -3.94
CA TYR A 43 16.60 -4.63 -3.21
C TYR A 43 16.63 -3.34 -4.05
N TYR A 44 16.10 -2.26 -3.49
CA TYR A 44 16.05 -0.95 -4.13
C TYR A 44 16.98 0.04 -3.44
N GLN A 45 17.47 1.00 -4.22
CA GLN A 45 18.37 2.07 -3.81
C GLN A 45 17.70 3.44 -3.94
N LYS A 46 18.38 4.47 -3.44
CA LYS A 46 17.90 5.85 -3.52
C LYS A 46 17.60 6.26 -4.97
N SER A 47 16.48 6.96 -5.15
CA SER A 47 15.95 7.47 -6.42
C SER A 47 15.40 6.38 -7.37
N GLU A 48 15.42 5.10 -6.99
CA GLU A 48 14.68 4.09 -7.72
C GLU A 48 13.18 4.25 -7.50
N GLN A 49 12.40 3.79 -8.47
CA GLN A 49 10.95 3.80 -8.43
C GLN A 49 10.39 2.45 -8.87
N LEU A 50 9.35 2.02 -8.20
CA LEU A 50 8.52 0.88 -8.57
C LEU A 50 7.08 1.35 -8.75
N THR A 51 6.46 0.97 -9.85
CA THR A 51 5.03 1.20 -10.10
C THR A 51 4.33 -0.15 -10.22
N VAL A 52 3.29 -0.36 -9.42
CA VAL A 52 2.50 -1.60 -9.38
C VAL A 52 1.04 -1.25 -9.63
N GLN A 53 0.39 -1.94 -10.56
CA GLN A 53 -1.05 -1.83 -10.78
C GLN A 53 -1.76 -3.05 -10.21
N ALA A 54 -2.90 -2.84 -9.57
CA ALA A 54 -3.72 -3.91 -9.01
C ALA A 54 -5.21 -3.59 -9.19
N LYS A 55 -6.04 -4.63 -9.28
CA LYS A 55 -7.50 -4.52 -9.41
C LYS A 55 -8.21 -4.56 -8.06
N ASN A 56 -7.66 -5.31 -7.10
CA ASN A 56 -8.27 -5.56 -5.80
C ASN A 56 -7.39 -5.08 -4.64
N GLY A 57 -6.10 -5.41 -4.66
CA GLY A 57 -5.22 -5.05 -3.55
C GLY A 57 -3.76 -5.41 -3.76
N ILE A 58 -2.93 -4.82 -2.91
CA ILE A 58 -1.48 -4.95 -2.91
C ILE A 58 -1.06 -5.23 -1.47
N ARG A 59 -0.29 -6.29 -1.25
CA ARG A 59 0.44 -6.50 0.00
C ARG A 59 1.88 -6.08 -0.22
N ILE A 60 2.44 -5.34 0.74
CA ILE A 60 3.83 -4.88 0.69
C ILE A 60 4.57 -5.29 1.95
N TRP A 61 5.89 -5.46 1.78
CA TRP A 61 6.84 -5.61 2.88
C TRP A 61 8.01 -4.68 2.59
N ALA A 62 8.41 -3.88 3.57
CA ALA A 62 9.58 -3.04 3.47
C ALA A 62 10.46 -3.22 4.71
N SER A 63 11.74 -3.54 4.48
CA SER A 63 12.74 -3.66 5.55
C SER A 63 13.06 -2.34 6.26
N ASN A 64 12.70 -1.21 5.66
CA ASN A 64 12.80 0.12 6.27
C ASN A 64 11.70 1.03 5.71
N GLY A 65 10.60 1.17 6.44
CA GLY A 65 9.43 1.95 6.00
C GLY A 65 9.74 3.43 5.76
N ASN A 66 10.70 4.02 6.47
CA ASN A 66 11.13 5.40 6.23
C ASN A 66 11.96 5.57 4.96
N ALA A 67 12.53 4.48 4.42
CA ALA A 67 13.32 4.50 3.19
C ALA A 67 12.46 4.42 1.92
N VAL A 68 11.13 4.33 2.02
CA VAL A 68 10.21 4.27 0.89
C VAL A 68 9.04 5.24 1.08
N LYS A 69 8.81 6.11 0.10
CA LYS A 69 7.57 6.89 0.01
C LYS A 69 6.59 6.12 -0.86
N ILE A 70 5.40 5.85 -0.35
CA ILE A 70 4.35 5.15 -1.10
C ILE A 70 3.25 6.14 -1.45
N GLN A 71 2.91 6.21 -2.73
CA GLN A 71 1.79 6.97 -3.26
C GLN A 71 0.77 6.02 -3.87
N MET A 72 -0.49 6.18 -3.49
CA MET A 72 -1.61 5.46 -4.06
C MET A 72 -2.35 6.37 -5.03
N ILE A 73 -2.65 5.87 -6.22
CA ILE A 73 -3.31 6.61 -7.29
C ILE A 73 -4.54 5.81 -7.72
N ALA A 74 -5.72 6.41 -7.60
CA ALA A 74 -6.97 5.78 -8.01
C ALA A 74 -8.08 6.83 -8.20
N GLY A 75 -9.00 6.62 -9.15
CA GLY A 75 -10.17 7.49 -9.34
C GLY A 75 -9.82 8.97 -9.58
N GLY A 76 -8.68 9.25 -10.23
CA GLY A 76 -8.18 10.61 -10.47
C GLY A 76 -7.56 11.30 -9.24
N LYS A 77 -7.42 10.61 -8.11
CA LYS A 77 -6.80 11.12 -6.88
C LYS A 77 -5.46 10.45 -6.63
N THR A 78 -4.54 11.20 -6.02
CA THR A 78 -3.27 10.68 -5.50
C THR A 78 -3.22 10.93 -3.99
N VAL A 79 -2.90 9.90 -3.22
CA VAL A 79 -2.83 9.94 -1.76
C VAL A 79 -1.50 9.34 -1.32
N ASP A 80 -0.73 10.09 -0.54
CA ASP A 80 0.50 9.60 0.07
C ASP A 80 0.16 8.78 1.32
N LEU A 81 0.81 7.64 1.51
CA LEU A 81 0.71 6.89 2.76
C LEU A 81 1.50 7.61 3.87
N PRO A 82 1.06 7.52 5.15
CA PRO A 82 1.81 8.06 6.27
C PRO A 82 3.24 7.53 6.33
N LEU A 83 4.17 8.42 6.69
CA LEU A 83 5.58 8.08 6.89
C LEU A 83 5.74 7.13 8.07
N SER A 84 6.51 6.07 7.86
CA SER A 84 6.92 5.13 8.91
C SER A 84 8.13 5.65 9.67
N ARG A 85 8.39 5.07 10.85
CA ARG A 85 9.55 5.45 11.68
C ARG A 85 10.85 4.94 11.04
N PRO A 86 11.98 5.64 11.23
CA PRO A 86 13.28 5.15 10.78
C PRO A 86 13.61 3.76 11.33
N GLY A 87 13.98 2.83 10.45
CA GLY A 87 14.36 1.46 10.84
C GLY A 87 13.18 0.51 11.12
N GLU A 88 11.95 0.99 11.00
CA GLU A 88 10.75 0.18 11.16
C GLU A 88 10.58 -0.75 9.96
N VAL A 89 10.44 -2.06 10.22
CA VAL A 89 10.01 -3.03 9.22
C VAL A 89 8.50 -2.98 9.14
N ILE A 90 7.96 -2.74 7.94
CA ILE A 90 6.51 -2.64 7.75
C ILE A 90 5.97 -3.77 6.88
N VAL A 91 4.79 -4.24 7.24
CA VAL A 91 3.95 -5.11 6.41
C VAL A 91 2.58 -4.47 6.33
N ARG A 92 2.11 -4.19 5.10
CA ARG A 92 0.82 -3.53 4.90
C ARG A 92 -0.02 -4.24 3.86
N ASP A 93 -1.30 -4.37 4.18
CA ASP A 93 -2.36 -4.75 3.27
C ASP A 93 -3.08 -3.51 2.75
N LEU A 94 -3.01 -3.28 1.45
CA LEU A 94 -3.76 -2.24 0.76
C LEU A 94 -4.84 -2.89 -0.09
N LYS A 95 -6.11 -2.80 0.30
CA LYS A 95 -7.17 -3.54 -0.39
C LYS A 95 -8.53 -2.88 -0.33
N TRP A 96 -9.36 -3.19 -1.31
CA TRP A 96 -10.79 -2.91 -1.23
C TRP A 96 -11.46 -3.80 -0.19
N ILE A 97 -12.27 -3.19 0.66
CA ILE A 97 -13.23 -3.86 1.53
C ILE A 97 -14.63 -3.31 1.23
N ARG A 98 -15.64 -4.16 1.38
CA ARG A 98 -17.03 -3.73 1.32
C ARG A 98 -17.48 -3.35 2.73
N ASP A 99 -18.05 -2.16 2.86
CA ASP A 99 -18.71 -1.70 4.06
C ASP A 99 -20.12 -2.31 4.07
N GLU A 100 -20.41 -3.18 5.02
CA GLU A 100 -21.68 -3.93 5.03
C GLU A 100 -22.89 -3.05 5.41
N GLU A 101 -22.67 -1.93 6.12
CA GLU A 101 -23.75 -1.01 6.52
C GLU A 101 -24.19 -0.13 5.33
N THR A 102 -23.22 0.42 4.60
CA THR A 102 -23.48 1.36 3.50
C THR A 102 -23.51 0.70 2.12
N GLY A 103 -23.01 -0.54 2.02
CA GLY A 103 -22.81 -1.27 0.76
C GLY A 103 -21.70 -0.71 -0.13
N ARG A 104 -21.01 0.36 0.29
CA ARG A 104 -19.94 1.01 -0.49
C ARG A 104 -18.62 0.28 -0.32
N PHE A 105 -17.73 0.48 -1.28
CA PHE A 105 -16.37 -0.07 -1.23
C PHE A 105 -15.40 0.99 -0.73
N LYS A 106 -14.55 0.63 0.22
CA LYS A 106 -13.48 1.47 0.76
C LYS A 106 -12.13 0.82 0.51
N PHE A 107 -11.18 1.57 -0.05
CA PHE A 107 -9.81 1.10 -0.19
C PHE A 107 -9.04 1.47 1.07
N VAL A 108 -8.60 0.47 1.82
CA VAL A 108 -8.04 0.65 3.15
C VAL A 108 -6.58 0.20 3.20
N VAL A 109 -5.83 0.83 4.10
CA VAL A 109 -4.51 0.38 4.54
C VAL A 109 -4.69 -0.31 5.89
N LEU A 110 -4.17 -1.52 6.01
CA LEU A 110 -4.12 -2.30 7.23
C LEU A 110 -2.67 -2.61 7.54
N ASP A 111 -2.20 -2.20 8.71
CA ASP A 111 -0.92 -2.69 9.24
C ASP A 111 -1.10 -4.15 9.71
N ILE A 112 -0.14 -5.01 9.38
CA ILE A 112 -0.12 -6.42 9.77
C ILE A 112 1.01 -6.60 10.80
N ASP A 113 0.65 -6.95 12.03
CA ASP A 113 1.59 -7.28 13.13
C ASP A 113 2.21 -8.68 12.96
#